data_AF-A0AAE4I3V2-F1
#
_entry.id   AF-A0AAE4I3V2-F1
#
_cell.length_a   1.000
_cell.length_b   1.000
_cell.length_c   1.000
_cell.angle_alpha   90.00
_cell.angle_beta   90.00
_cell.angle_gamma   90.00
#
_symmetry.space_group_name_H-M   'P 1'
#
loop_
_entity.id
_entity.type
_entity.pdbx_description
1 polymer ?
#
loop_
_entity_poly.entity_id
_entity_poly.type
_entity_poly.pdbx_seq_one_letter_code
_entity_poly.pdbx_strand_id
1 'polypeptide(L)'
;MRFNDGLTLFSLLNGDNNDTRNNILKSLYILEVHKGSAIFECEPYDYAYNTNKMDNTLEKICRVIDKREKVIFKKIQAECGREVDCLIFTFYDDMSVYAGGTKVIGKNMTINF
;
A
#
# COMPACT_ATOMS: atom_id res chain seq x y z
N MET A 1 -8.90 -2.70 13.48
CA MET A 1 -7.98 -1.88 14.32
C MET A 1 -7.58 -0.73 13.44
N ARG A 2 -7.92 0.49 13.83
CA ARG A 2 -7.44 1.68 13.14
C ARG A 2 -6.00 1.91 13.53
N PHE A 3 -5.13 2.07 12.54
CA PHE A 3 -3.75 2.44 12.81
C PHE A 3 -3.70 3.94 13.11
N ASN A 4 -2.82 4.34 14.03
CA ASN A 4 -2.53 5.76 14.25
C ASN A 4 -2.07 6.39 12.93
N ASP A 5 -2.44 7.65 12.71
CA ASP A 5 -2.02 8.44 11.56
C ASP A 5 -0.51 8.29 11.34
N GLY A 6 -0.11 7.66 10.22
CA GLY A 6 1.29 7.57 9.80
C GLY A 6 1.93 6.18 9.67
N LEU A 7 1.24 5.05 9.94
CA LEU A 7 1.83 3.74 9.63
C LEU A 7 1.82 3.49 8.12
N THR A 8 2.98 3.63 7.49
CA THR A 8 3.19 3.30 6.09
C THR A 8 3.62 1.84 5.92
N LEU A 9 3.43 1.29 4.71
CA LEU A 9 3.96 -0.03 4.36
C LEU A 9 5.50 -0.05 4.43
N PHE A 10 6.16 1.09 4.21
CA PHE A 10 7.60 1.21 4.41
C PHE A 10 7.99 0.97 5.88
N SER A 11 7.33 1.64 6.83
CA SER A 11 7.60 1.50 8.26
C SER A 11 7.27 0.09 8.77
N LEU A 12 6.14 -0.50 8.33
CA LEU A 12 5.76 -1.88 8.70
C LEU A 12 6.82 -2.91 8.27
N LEU A 13 7.47 -2.66 7.13
CA LEU A 13 8.52 -3.53 6.60
C LEU A 13 9.90 -3.24 7.21
N ASN A 14 9.95 -2.57 8.37
CA ASN A 14 11.17 -2.14 9.06
C ASN A 14 12.05 -1.22 8.20
N GLY A 15 11.43 -0.35 7.40
CA GLY A 15 12.15 0.68 6.66
C GLY A 15 12.89 1.65 7.60
N ASP A 16 14.08 2.08 7.19
CA ASP A 16 14.84 3.09 7.92
C ASP A 16 14.28 4.49 7.61
N ASN A 17 13.84 5.21 8.64
CA ASN A 17 13.30 6.57 8.48
C ASN A 17 14.37 7.59 8.01
N ASN A 18 15.66 7.25 8.08
CA ASN A 18 16.74 8.03 7.49
C ASN A 18 17.01 7.68 6.02
N ASP A 19 16.30 6.69 5.45
CA ASP A 19 16.41 6.35 4.03
C ASP A 19 15.90 7.52 3.19
N THR A 20 16.81 8.23 2.54
CA THR A 20 16.47 9.37 1.66
C THR A 20 16.07 8.93 0.25
N ARG A 21 16.10 7.63 -0.05
CA ARG A 21 15.74 7.14 -1.38
C ARG A 21 14.25 7.31 -1.64
N ASN A 22 13.97 7.55 -2.91
CA ASN A 22 12.62 7.69 -3.45
C ASN A 22 11.89 6.32 -3.46
N ASN A 23 11.02 6.06 -2.48
CA ASN A 23 10.44 4.75 -2.24
C ASN A 23 8.91 4.81 -2.14
N ILE A 24 8.24 4.19 -3.11
CA ILE A 24 6.78 4.21 -3.25
C ILE A 24 6.04 3.64 -2.03
N LEU A 25 6.69 2.81 -1.22
CA LEU A 25 6.07 2.22 -0.03
C LEU A 25 5.85 3.23 1.10
N LYS A 26 6.53 4.37 1.06
CA LYS A 26 6.31 5.49 1.99
C LYS A 26 4.97 6.19 1.73
N SER A 27 4.46 6.09 0.52
CA SER A 27 3.17 6.67 0.11
C SER A 27 1.96 5.78 0.42
N LEU A 28 2.17 4.54 0.89
CA LEU A 28 1.10 3.55 1.09
C LEU A 28 0.77 3.46 2.58
N TYR A 29 -0.22 4.21 3.02
CA TYR A 29 -0.66 4.27 4.41
C TYR A 29 -1.63 3.14 4.71
N ILE A 30 -1.48 2.49 5.86
CA ILE A 30 -2.40 1.47 6.34
C ILE A 30 -3.45 2.19 7.19
N LEU A 31 -4.69 2.26 6.71
CA LEU A 31 -5.78 2.93 7.42
C LEU A 31 -6.38 2.03 8.49
N GLU A 32 -6.80 0.84 8.06
CA GLU A 32 -7.52 -0.08 8.92
C GLU A 32 -7.30 -1.53 8.50
N VAL A 33 -7.26 -2.42 9.49
CA VAL A 33 -7.33 -3.86 9.28
C VAL A 33 -8.61 -4.42 9.88
N HIS A 34 -9.39 -5.07 9.02
CA HIS A 34 -10.63 -5.80 9.34
C HIS A 34 -10.42 -7.30 9.11
N LYS A 35 -11.45 -8.10 9.42
CA LYS A 35 -11.39 -9.56 9.26
C LYS A 35 -11.16 -9.91 7.78
N GLY A 36 -9.98 -10.43 7.45
CA GLY A 36 -9.57 -10.81 6.09
C GLY A 36 -8.87 -9.72 5.28
N SER A 37 -9.03 -8.43 5.62
CA SER A 37 -8.57 -7.34 4.74
C SER A 37 -7.79 -6.24 5.45
N ALA A 38 -6.77 -5.71 4.77
CA ALA A 38 -6.09 -4.48 5.11
C ALA A 38 -6.42 -3.39 4.09
N ILE A 39 -6.83 -2.22 4.57
CA ILE A 39 -7.21 -1.07 3.75
C ILE A 39 -6.07 -0.07 3.75
N PHE A 40 -5.73 0.40 2.55
CA PHE A 40 -4.66 1.32 2.28
C PHE A 40 -5.16 2.58 1.60
N GLU A 41 -4.57 3.70 1.98
CA GLU A 41 -4.68 4.98 1.29
C GLU A 41 -3.32 5.34 0.71
N CYS A 42 -3.32 5.74 -0.55
CA CYS A 42 -2.10 6.07 -1.27
C CYS A 42 -2.06 7.57 -1.51
N GLU A 43 -1.37 8.30 -0.64
CA GLU A 43 -1.34 9.76 -0.67
C GLU A 43 -0.27 10.30 -1.66
N PRO A 44 -0.58 11.40 -2.38
CA PRO A 44 0.23 11.89 -3.49
C PRO A 44 1.44 12.75 -3.11
N TYR A 45 1.67 13.02 -1.82
CA TYR A 45 2.66 14.01 -1.38
C TYR A 45 4.10 13.49 -1.26
N ASP A 46 4.34 12.21 -1.58
CA ASP A 46 5.70 11.64 -1.68
C ASP A 46 6.20 11.70 -3.13
N TYR A 47 7.48 12.08 -3.33
CA TYR A 47 8.13 12.14 -4.64
C TYR A 47 8.08 10.83 -5.46
N ALA A 48 7.82 9.70 -4.83
CA ALA A 48 7.69 8.41 -5.51
C ALA A 48 6.35 8.29 -6.24
N TYR A 49 5.34 8.99 -5.76
CA TYR A 49 3.96 8.94 -6.18
C TYR A 49 3.69 10.06 -7.19
N ASN A 50 3.97 9.77 -8.47
CA ASN A 50 3.90 10.80 -9.51
C ASN A 50 2.49 10.88 -10.11
N THR A 51 1.70 11.85 -9.63
CA THR A 51 0.34 12.11 -10.10
C THR A 51 0.26 12.58 -11.55
N ASN A 52 1.33 13.16 -12.12
CA ASN A 52 1.38 13.51 -13.55
C ASN A 52 1.55 12.27 -14.46
N LYS A 53 1.87 11.11 -13.89
CA LYS A 53 2.09 9.85 -14.61
C LYS A 53 1.42 8.69 -13.85
N MET A 54 0.14 8.85 -13.51
CA MET A 54 -0.57 7.90 -12.66
C MET A 54 -0.50 6.45 -13.14
N ASP A 55 -0.69 6.17 -14.44
CA ASP A 55 -0.58 4.79 -14.96
C ASP A 55 0.77 4.13 -14.64
N ASN A 56 1.87 4.87 -14.85
CA ASN A 56 3.22 4.38 -14.53
C ASN A 56 3.42 4.20 -13.01
N THR A 57 2.82 5.09 -12.21
CA THR A 57 2.83 5.01 -10.75
C THR A 57 2.10 3.75 -10.27
N LEU A 58 0.90 3.49 -10.78
CA LEU A 58 0.09 2.31 -10.48
C LEU A 58 0.80 1.02 -10.90
N GLU A 59 1.39 0.96 -12.10
CA GLU A 59 2.16 -0.20 -12.56
C GLU A 59 3.34 -0.50 -11.62
N LYS A 60 4.07 0.54 -11.21
CA LYS A 60 5.17 0.40 -10.24
C LYS A 60 4.68 -0.12 -8.90
N ILE A 61 3.54 0.36 -8.40
CA ILE A 61 2.93 -0.12 -7.16
C ILE A 61 2.57 -1.59 -7.29
N CYS A 62 1.81 -1.98 -8.32
CA CYS A 62 1.41 -3.36 -8.57
C CYS A 62 2.63 -4.29 -8.57
N ARG A 63 3.67 -3.94 -9.33
CA ARG A 63 4.90 -4.73 -9.41
C ARG A 63 5.59 -4.89 -8.05
N VAL A 64 5.66 -3.83 -7.24
CA VAL A 64 6.31 -3.89 -5.92
C VAL A 64 5.48 -4.71 -4.94
N ILE A 65 4.16 -4.52 -4.92
CA ILE A 65 3.24 -5.25 -4.05
C ILE A 65 3.26 -6.75 -4.39
N ASP A 66 3.16 -7.10 -5.67
CA ASP A 66 3.22 -8.49 -6.13
C ASP A 66 4.57 -9.14 -5.80
N LYS A 67 5.68 -8.44 -6.06
CA LYS A 67 7.02 -8.96 -5.75
C LYS A 67 7.25 -9.18 -4.25
N ARG A 68 6.64 -8.37 -3.38
CA ARG A 68 6.86 -8.41 -1.92
C ARG A 68 5.70 -9.06 -1.16
N GLU A 69 4.72 -9.64 -1.85
CA GLU A 69 3.49 -10.21 -1.30
C GLU A 69 3.70 -10.97 0.00
N LYS A 70 4.53 -12.03 -0.02
CA LYS A 70 4.75 -12.91 1.13
C LYS A 70 5.20 -12.15 2.38
N VAL A 71 6.06 -11.15 2.20
CA VAL A 71 6.61 -10.38 3.33
C VAL A 71 5.57 -9.40 3.86
N ILE A 72 4.82 -8.75 2.96
CA ILE A 72 3.75 -7.80 3.30
C ILE A 72 2.67 -8.50 4.13
N PHE A 73 2.08 -9.57 3.61
CA PHE A 73 1.02 -10.29 4.32
C PHE A 73 1.48 -10.84 5.66
N LYS A 74 2.66 -11.48 5.71
CA LYS A 74 3.23 -11.98 6.96
C LYS A 74 3.39 -10.87 8.01
N LYS A 75 3.82 -9.69 7.60
CA LYS A 75 4.03 -8.55 8.51
C LYS A 75 2.70 -7.96 9.01
N ILE A 76 1.73 -7.77 8.12
CA ILE A 76 0.39 -7.29 8.50
C ILE A 76 -0.26 -8.26 9.47
N GLN A 77 -0.23 -9.55 9.18
CA GLN A 77 -0.82 -10.58 10.05
C GLN A 77 -0.16 -10.63 11.43
N ALA A 78 1.17 -10.48 11.48
CA ALA A 78 1.91 -10.43 12.74
C ALA A 78 1.57 -9.19 13.58
N GLU A 79 1.49 -8.02 12.95
CA GLU A 79 1.18 -6.74 13.63
C GLU A 79 -0.26 -6.70 14.15
N CYS A 80 -1.20 -7.26 13.37
CA CYS A 80 -2.63 -7.19 13.69
C CYS A 80 -3.13 -8.37 14.53
N GLY A 81 -2.34 -9.43 14.67
CA GLY A 81 -2.75 -10.69 15.31
C GLY A 81 -3.97 -11.35 14.65
N ARG A 82 -4.19 -11.11 13.34
CA ARG A 82 -5.37 -11.55 12.59
C ARG A 82 -5.00 -12.05 11.21
N GLU A 83 -5.81 -12.94 10.68
CA GLU A 83 -5.70 -13.39 9.29
C GLU A 83 -6.12 -12.26 8.33
N VAL A 84 -5.26 -12.03 7.34
CA VAL A 84 -5.45 -11.07 6.26
C VAL A 84 -5.03 -11.79 4.98
N ASP A 85 -5.94 -11.90 4.02
CA ASP A 85 -5.73 -12.52 2.71
C ASP A 85 -5.96 -11.55 1.55
N CYS A 86 -6.41 -10.33 1.85
CA CYS A 86 -6.69 -9.27 0.91
C CYS A 86 -6.12 -7.91 1.35
N LEU A 87 -5.54 -7.17 0.39
CA LEU A 87 -5.18 -5.75 0.53
C LEU A 87 -6.05 -4.93 -0.43
N ILE A 88 -6.64 -3.86 0.08
CA ILE A 88 -7.51 -2.94 -0.66
C ILE A 88 -6.83 -1.58 -0.68
N PHE A 89 -6.71 -0.97 -1.84
CA PHE A 89 -6.02 0.31 -2.02
C PHE A 89 -6.96 1.35 -2.62
N THR A 90 -6.87 2.58 -2.14
CA THR A 90 -7.45 3.77 -2.76
C THR A 90 -6.32 4.68 -3.24
N PHE A 91 -6.33 5.04 -4.53
CA PHE A 91 -5.32 5.89 -5.17
C PHE A 91 -5.91 7.26 -5.48
N TYR A 92 -5.19 8.33 -5.16
CA TYR A 92 -5.64 9.71 -5.36
C TYR A 92 -4.75 10.45 -6.36
N ASP A 93 -5.33 11.28 -7.22
CA ASP A 93 -4.64 12.17 -8.16
C ASP A 93 -4.74 13.64 -7.72
N ASP A 94 -4.21 13.94 -6.52
CA ASP A 94 -4.45 15.18 -5.76
C ASP A 94 -5.73 15.07 -4.92
N MET A 95 -6.81 15.77 -5.31
CA MET A 95 -8.02 15.90 -4.49
C MET A 95 -9.13 14.90 -4.87
N SER A 96 -8.91 14.05 -5.88
CA SER A 96 -9.88 13.05 -6.36
C SER A 96 -9.35 11.64 -6.26
N VAL A 97 -10.29 10.68 -6.14
CA VAL A 97 -9.97 9.25 -6.29
C VAL A 97 -9.74 8.99 -7.77
N TYR A 98 -8.55 8.48 -8.08
CA TYR A 98 -8.16 8.10 -9.44
C TYR A 98 -8.50 6.65 -9.76
N ALA A 99 -8.26 5.75 -8.80
CA ALA A 99 -8.48 4.31 -8.97
C ALA A 99 -8.60 3.57 -7.64
N GLY A 100 -9.20 2.38 -7.68
CA GLY A 100 -9.13 1.38 -6.63
C GLY A 100 -8.18 0.23 -6.98
N GLY A 101 -7.59 -0.41 -5.99
CA GLY A 101 -6.71 -1.57 -6.17
C GLY A 101 -7.06 -2.72 -5.25
N THR A 102 -6.87 -3.96 -5.71
CA THR A 102 -7.06 -5.15 -4.88
C THR A 102 -5.94 -6.16 -5.11
N LYS A 103 -5.32 -6.61 -4.02
CA LYS A 103 -4.32 -7.68 -3.99
C LYS A 103 -4.80 -8.80 -3.08
N VAL A 104 -5.06 -9.97 -3.64
CA VAL A 104 -5.38 -11.21 -2.89
C VAL A 104 -4.15 -12.10 -2.87
N ILE A 105 -3.92 -12.85 -1.78
CA ILE A 105 -2.84 -13.83 -1.70
C ILE A 105 -2.89 -14.80 -2.89
N GLY A 106 -1.75 -15.02 -3.54
CA GLY A 106 -1.58 -15.90 -4.68
C GLY A 106 -2.10 -15.35 -6.01
N LYS A 107 -2.64 -14.13 -6.04
CA LYS A 107 -3.14 -13.48 -7.27
C LYS A 107 -2.42 -12.17 -7.51
N ASN A 108 -2.15 -11.82 -8.77
CA ASN A 108 -1.60 -10.50 -9.09
C ASN A 108 -2.56 -9.39 -8.65
N MET A 109 -2.00 -8.23 -8.34
CA MET A 109 -2.78 -7.04 -8.03
C MET A 109 -3.65 -6.64 -9.24
N THR A 110 -4.86 -6.17 -8.96
CA THR A 110 -5.82 -5.68 -9.95
C THR A 110 -6.14 -4.23 -9.67
N ILE A 111 -6.32 -3.44 -10.72
CA ILE A 111 -6.69 -2.02 -10.67
C ILE A 111 -8.07 -1.86 -11.29
N ASN A 112 -8.92 -1.07 -10.65
CA ASN A 112 -10.25 -0.70 -11.11
C ASN A 112 -10.28 0.84 -11.22
N PHE A 113 -10.72 1.35 -12.36
CA PHE A 113 -10.90 2.78 -12.63
C PHE A 113 -12.36 3.18 -12.43
#